data_AF-A0A939JLE6-F1
#
_entry.id   AF-A0A939JLE6-F1
#
_cell.length_a   1.000
_cell.length_b   1.000
_cell.length_c   1.000
_cell.angle_alpha   90.00
_cell.angle_beta   90.00
_cell.angle_gamma   90.00
#
_symmetry.space_group_name_H-M   'P 1'
#
loop_
_entity.id
_entity.type
_entity.pdbx_description
1 polymer ?
#
loop_
_entity_poly.entity_id
_entity_poly.type
_entity_poly.pdbx_seq_one_letter_code
_entity_poly.pdbx_strand_id
1 'polypeptide(L)' 'MSQGRKEQVATSIAGAVVAEISAFLAPVDAELERRYPGDPGTRQPVHTVYVPGDVFTAGTLRSWGDQALA' A
#
# COMPACT_ATOMS: atom_id res chain seq x y z
N MET A 1 -28.62 -39.50 13.89
CA MET A 1 -27.48 -38.56 13.89
C MET A 1 -27.30 -38.07 12.46
N SER A 2 -27.92 -36.96 12.09
CA SER A 2 -27.85 -36.42 10.72
C SER A 2 -26.62 -35.52 10.60
N GLN A 3 -25.61 -35.98 9.86
CA GLN A 3 -24.39 -35.21 9.62
C GLN A 3 -24.72 -34.05 8.67
N GLY A 4 -24.72 -32.81 9.19
CA GLY A 4 -24.90 -31.61 8.40
C GLY A 4 -23.83 -31.52 7.32
N ARG A 5 -24.24 -31.58 6.05
CA ARG A 5 -23.39 -31.30 4.89
C ARG A 5 -22.90 -29.87 5.01
N LYS A 6 -21.64 -29.66 5.42
CA LYS A 6 -20.97 -28.36 5.33
C LYS A 6 -20.88 -28.01 3.85
N GLU A 7 -21.64 -27.00 3.41
CA GLU A 7 -21.52 -26.44 2.07
C GLU A 7 -20.09 -25.92 1.88
N GLN A 8 -19.39 -26.45 0.88
CA GLN A 8 -18.09 -25.92 0.50
C GLN A 8 -18.31 -24.59 -0.22
N VAL A 9 -18.00 -23.49 0.47
CA VAL A 9 -18.00 -22.16 -0.13
C VAL A 9 -16.69 -21.97 -0.89
N ALA A 10 -16.76 -21.52 -2.14
CA ALA A 10 -15.58 -21.17 -2.90
C ALA A 10 -14.85 -19.99 -2.23
N THR A 11 -13.57 -20.18 -1.91
CA THR A 11 -12.71 -19.14 -1.31
C THR A 11 -11.78 -18.50 -2.34
N SER A 12 -12.01 -18.75 -3.63
CA SER A 12 -11.23 -18.20 -4.74
C SER A 12 -12.14 -17.56 -5.79
N ILE A 13 -11.64 -16.49 -6.40
CA ILE A 13 -12.31 -15.82 -7.51
C ILE A 13 -12.06 -16.65 -8.78
N ALA A 14 -13.12 -16.87 -9.57
CA ALA A 14 -12.99 -17.59 -10.83
C ALA A 14 -12.06 -16.85 -11.79
N GLY A 15 -11.20 -17.58 -12.51
CA GLY A 15 -10.20 -16.98 -13.40
C GLY A 15 -10.80 -16.07 -14.50
N ALA A 16 -12.02 -16.39 -14.96
CA ALA A 16 -12.74 -15.53 -15.91
C ALA A 16 -13.07 -14.16 -15.33
N VAL A 17 -13.48 -14.10 -14.06
CA VAL A 17 -13.77 -12.84 -13.36
C VAL A 17 -12.50 -12.03 -13.15
N VAL A 18 -11.37 -12.70 -12.82
CA VAL A 18 -10.07 -12.04 -12.74
C VAL A 18 -9.70 -11.42 -14.09
N ALA A 19 -9.84 -12.16 -15.19
CA ALA A 19 -9.51 -11.67 -16.53
C ALA A 19 -10.38 -10.48 -16.96
N GLU A 20 -11.68 -10.51 -16.66
CA GLU A 20 -12.60 -9.41 -16.96
C GLU A 20 -12.23 -8.13 -16.19
N ILE A 21 -11.98 -8.26 -14.88
CA ILE A 21 -11.58 -7.13 -14.04
C ILE A 21 -10.22 -6.58 -14.48
N SER A 22 -9.25 -7.43 -14.78
CA SER A 22 -7.95 -7.00 -15.30
C SER A 22 -8.07 -6.22 -16.60
N ALA A 23 -8.91 -6.68 -17.54
CA ALA A 23 -9.16 -5.96 -18.78
C ALA A 23 -9.82 -4.59 -18.54
N PHE A 24 -10.75 -4.52 -17.59
CA PHE A 24 -11.40 -3.27 -17.20
C PHE A 24 -10.42 -2.28 -16.55
N LEU A 25 -9.46 -2.76 -15.76
CA LEU A 25 -8.50 -1.92 -15.04
C LEU A 25 -7.28 -1.51 -15.88
N ALA A 26 -7.00 -2.16 -17.00
CA ALA A 26 -5.83 -1.89 -17.84
C ALA A 26 -5.60 -0.40 -18.19
N PRO A 27 -6.64 0.42 -18.50
CA PRO A 27 -6.44 1.86 -18.75
C PRO A 27 -6.03 2.64 -17.49
N VAL A 28 -6.50 2.22 -16.31
CA VAL A 28 -6.13 2.83 -15.02
C VAL A 28 -4.68 2.49 -14.68
N ASP A 29 -4.27 1.23 -14.90
CA ASP A 29 -2.89 0.79 -14.72
C ASP A 29 -1.93 1.61 -15.59
N ALA A 30 -2.27 1.83 -16.86
CA ALA A 30 -1.48 2.64 -17.78
C ALA A 30 -1.34 4.11 -17.30
N GLU A 31 -2.40 4.69 -16.75
CA GLU A 31 -2.33 6.06 -16.24
C GLU A 31 -1.54 6.16 -14.93
N LEU A 32 -1.64 5.14 -14.06
CA LEU A 32 -0.85 5.07 -12.83
C LEU A 32 0.63 4.91 -13.14
N GLU A 33 0.99 4.02 -14.05
CA GLU A 33 2.38 3.83 -14.50
C GLU A 33 2.96 5.13 -15.07
N ARG A 34 2.17 5.88 -15.85
CA ARG A 34 2.59 7.17 -16.42
C ARG A 34 2.80 8.25 -15.35
N ARG A 35 1.95 8.31 -14.32
CA ARG A 35 2.03 9.32 -13.24
C ARG A 35 3.04 8.96 -12.16
N TYR A 36 3.20 7.67 -11.91
CA TYR A 36 3.98 7.10 -10.82
C TYR A 36 4.85 5.98 -11.40
N PRO A 37 5.95 6.29 -12.10
CA PRO A 37 6.80 5.30 -12.79
C PRO A 37 7.57 4.35 -11.85
N GLY A 38 7.16 4.25 -10.59
CA GLY A 38 7.82 3.46 -9.55
C GLY A 38 9.04 4.16 -8.95
N ASP A 39 9.73 3.43 -8.09
CA ASP A 39 11.02 3.85 -7.54
C ASP A 39 12.08 3.72 -8.65
N PRO A 40 12.85 4.78 -8.98
CA PRO A 40 13.95 4.70 -9.94
C PRO A 40 15.06 3.71 -9.54
N GLY A 41 14.97 3.03 -8.40
CA GLY A 41 15.91 2.02 -7.95
C GLY A 41 17.21 2.62 -7.40
N THR A 42 17.33 3.95 -7.44
CA THR A 42 18.29 4.69 -6.63
C THR A 42 17.90 4.45 -5.17
N ARG A 43 18.85 4.09 -4.31
CA ARG A 43 18.58 4.03 -2.88
C ARG A 43 18.04 5.38 -2.43
N GLN A 44 16.75 5.44 -2.13
CA GLN A 44 16.20 6.55 -1.37
C GLN A 44 16.65 6.35 0.08
N PRO A 45 17.30 7.34 0.71
CA PRO A 45 17.53 7.27 2.13
C PRO A 45 16.16 7.43 2.81
N VAL A 46 15.52 6.31 3.12
CA VAL A 46 14.38 6.31 4.01
C VAL A 46 14.93 6.56 5.41
N HIS A 47 14.92 7.83 5.82
CA HIS A 47 15.20 8.21 7.20
C HIS A 47 13.96 7.97 8.03
N THR A 48 13.72 6.71 8.41
CA THR A 48 12.72 6.40 9.42
C THR A 48 13.32 6.64 10.80
N VAL A 49 12.68 7.48 11.59
CA VAL A 49 12.98 7.64 13.01
C VAL A 49 11.79 7.17 13.82
N TYR A 50 12.06 6.40 14.86
CA TYR A 50 11.06 6.02 15.85
C TYR A 50 11.11 7.02 17.00
N VAL A 51 9.94 7.53 17.37
CA VAL A 51 9.76 8.36 18.56
C VAL A 51 8.75 7.72 19.50
N PRO A 52 8.96 7.80 20.82
CA PRO A 52 7.91 7.51 21.79
C PRO A 52 6.65 8.33 21.48
N GLY A 53 5.47 7.72 21.61
CA GLY A 53 4.21 8.37 21.22
C GLY A 53 3.88 9.62 22.05
N ASP A 54 4.37 9.69 23.28
CA ASP A 54 4.17 10.79 24.22
C ASP A 54 5.06 12.02 23.92
N VAL A 55 6.12 11.85 23.12
CA VAL A 55 7.00 12.96 22.70
C VAL A 55 6.71 13.45 21.28
N PHE A 56 5.87 12.74 20.52
CA PHE A 56 5.45 13.18 19.19
C PHE A 56 4.41 14.29 19.30
N THR A 57 4.73 15.46 18.74
CA THR A 57 3.85 16.62 18.75
C THR A 57 3.70 17.17 17.33
N ALA A 58 2.69 18.02 17.12
CA ALA A 58 2.54 18.73 15.85
C ALA A 58 3.76 19.60 15.47
N GLY A 59 4.62 19.94 16.45
CA GLY A 59 5.84 20.73 16.24
C GLY A 59 7.09 19.91 15.90
N THR A 60 7.06 18.58 16.06
CA THR A 60 8.26 17.71 15.96
C THR A 60 8.99 17.88 14.63
N LEU A 61 8.27 17.87 13.50
CA LEU A 61 8.89 18.01 12.17
C LEU A 61 9.57 19.36 11.96
N ARG A 62 8.94 20.46 12.42
CA ARG A 62 9.51 21.80 12.29
C ARG A 62 10.78 21.94 13.13
N SER A 63 10.74 21.50 14.38
CA SER A 63 11.87 21.55 15.30
C SER A 63 13.09 20.78 14.76
N TRP A 64 12.89 19.58 14.22
CA TRP A 64 13.98 18.81 13.62
C TRP A 64 14.51 19.44 12.33
N GLY A 65 13.63 20.02 11.51
CA GLY A 65 14.03 20.79 10.33
C GLY A 65 14.93 21.97 10.70
N ASP A 66 14.55 22.75 11.71
CA ASP A 66 15.32 23.90 12.17
C ASP A 66 16.69 23.47 12.73
N GLN A 67 16.75 22.36 13.48
CA GLN A 67 18.00 21.81 14.02
C GLN A 67 18.95 21.27 12.94
N ALA A 68 18.42 20.68 11.87
CA ALA A 68 19.24 20.14 10.78
C ALA A 68 19.86 21.23 9.90
N LEU A 69 19.30 22.45 9.94
CA LEU A 69 19.77 23.61 9.17
C LEU A 69 20.76 24.51 9.94
N ALA A 70 20.90 24.30 11.25
CA ALA A 70 21.84 25.03 12.12
C ALA A 70 23.26 24.44 12.04
#